data_AF-A0A7K5KY36-F1
#
_entry.id   AF-A0A7K5KY36-F1
#
_cell.length_a   1.000
_cell.length_b   1.000
_cell.length_c   1.000
_cell.angle_alpha   90.00
_cell.angle_beta   90.00
_cell.angle_gamma   90.00
#
_symmetry.space_group_name_H-M   'P 1'
#
loop_
_entity.id
_entity.type
_entity.pdbx_description
1 polymer ?
#
loop_
_entity_poly.entity_id
_entity_poly.type
_entity_poly.pdbx_seq_one_letter_code
_entity_poly.pdbx_strand_id
1 'polypeptide(L)'
;QSLLVLLDLLGGPNPAIHSHFPQTQHWFQRLVTIEQRLRHLGLLHAPPQAPPFFRPGPAPGPVEDDHVPFLQRGVPVLHLIPTPFPRVWHTPGDIEANLDPKTVQDLAKILVVFVAEFLQL
;
A
#
# COMPACT_ATOMS: atom_id res chain seq x y z
N GLN A 1 10.70 14.72 10.20
CA GLN A 1 10.69 14.61 8.72
C GLN A 1 9.23 14.60 8.27
N SER A 2 8.91 15.22 7.13
CA SER A 2 7.58 15.13 6.52
C SER A 2 7.56 14.05 5.44
N LEU A 3 6.49 13.25 5.38
CA LEU A 3 6.26 12.21 4.38
C LEU A 3 4.81 12.33 3.89
N LEU A 4 4.60 12.39 2.58
CA LEU A 4 3.27 12.24 2.00
C LEU A 4 3.02 10.75 1.76
N VAL A 5 2.06 10.16 2.46
CA VAL A 5 1.58 8.80 2.18
C VAL A 5 0.27 8.93 1.41
N LEU A 6 0.29 8.61 0.12
CA LEU A 6 -0.89 8.69 -0.76
C LEU A 6 -1.46 7.29 -0.94
N LEU A 7 -2.72 7.09 -0.57
CA LEU A 7 -3.45 5.84 -0.75
C LEU A 7 -4.39 6.02 -1.94
N ASP A 8 -4.30 5.13 -2.92
CA ASP A 8 -5.21 5.15 -4.07
C ASP A 8 -5.52 3.73 -4.56
N LEU A 9 -6.71 3.54 -5.12
CA LEU A 9 -7.24 2.29 -5.68
C LEU A 9 -7.15 1.06 -4.74
N LEU A 10 -7.27 1.29 -3.42
CA LEU A 10 -7.29 0.23 -2.41
C LEU A 10 -8.72 -0.22 -2.11
N GLY A 11 -8.93 -1.53 -1.97
CA GLY A 11 -10.23 -2.10 -1.60
C GLY A 11 -10.53 -3.44 -2.25
N GLY A 12 -9.98 -3.68 -3.45
CA GLY A 12 -10.07 -4.97 -4.13
C GLY A 12 -9.19 -6.05 -3.49
N PRO A 13 -9.41 -7.34 -3.83
CA PRO A 13 -8.67 -8.45 -3.26
C PRO A 13 -7.20 -8.50 -3.74
N ASN A 14 -6.29 -8.88 -2.84
CA ASN A 14 -4.89 -9.20 -3.13
C ASN A 14 -4.12 -8.13 -3.96
N PRO A 15 -4.10 -6.85 -3.53
CA PRO A 15 -3.37 -5.81 -4.23
C PRO A 15 -1.87 -6.09 -4.27
N ALA A 16 -1.22 -5.58 -5.32
CA ALA A 16 0.20 -5.70 -5.56
C ALA A 16 0.85 -4.32 -5.49
N ILE A 17 1.27 -3.89 -4.31
CA ILE A 17 1.82 -2.55 -4.07
C ILE A 17 3.35 -2.65 -4.12
N HIS A 18 4.00 -1.71 -4.81
CA HIS A 18 5.45 -1.72 -5.04
C HIS A 18 6.06 -0.39 -4.60
N SER A 19 7.39 -0.34 -4.47
CA SER A 19 8.07 0.91 -4.20
C SER A 19 8.23 1.72 -5.49
N HIS A 20 7.67 2.93 -5.52
CA HIS A 20 7.75 3.84 -6.67
C HIS A 20 8.98 4.75 -6.64
N PHE A 21 9.52 5.06 -5.46
CA PHE A 21 10.56 6.08 -5.33
C PHE A 21 11.74 5.59 -4.48
N PRO A 22 12.98 5.64 -5.01
CA PRO A 22 14.17 5.27 -4.25
C PRO A 22 14.32 6.05 -2.93
N GLN A 23 13.90 7.33 -2.91
CA GLN A 23 14.00 8.20 -1.73
C GLN A 23 13.20 7.68 -0.52
N THR A 24 12.08 6.99 -0.75
CA THR A 24 11.19 6.47 0.30
C THR A 24 11.21 4.94 0.40
N GLN A 25 12.15 4.27 -0.27
CA GLN A 25 12.34 2.82 -0.24
C GLN A 25 12.43 2.26 1.20
N HIS A 26 13.09 2.99 2.10
CA HIS A 26 13.23 2.56 3.50
C HIS A 26 11.87 2.55 4.23
N TRP A 27 10.98 3.51 3.94
CA TRP A 27 9.61 3.52 4.47
C TRP A 27 8.77 2.40 3.86
N PHE A 28 8.90 2.15 2.56
CA PHE A 28 8.26 0.99 1.92
C PHE A 28 8.72 -0.33 2.57
N GLN A 29 10.01 -0.47 2.86
CA GLN A 29 10.55 -1.65 3.53
C GLN A 29 10.00 -1.81 4.96
N ARG A 30 9.65 -0.72 5.65
CA ARG A 30 8.94 -0.81 6.94
C ARG A 30 7.56 -1.46 6.77
N LEU A 31 6.78 -1.08 5.75
CA LEU A 31 5.49 -1.72 5.46
C LEU A 31 5.65 -3.22 5.19
N VAL A 32 6.66 -3.61 4.41
CA VAL A 32 6.99 -5.03 4.15
C VAL A 32 7.26 -5.78 5.47
N THR A 33 8.09 -5.22 6.35
CA THR A 33 8.42 -5.82 7.64
C THR A 33 7.20 -5.91 8.56
N ILE A 34 6.36 -4.88 8.59
CA ILE A 34 5.11 -4.87 9.38
C ILE A 34 4.17 -5.96 8.87
N GLU A 35 3.95 -6.05 7.56
CA GLU A 35 3.11 -7.09 6.96
C GLU A 35 3.62 -8.48 7.35
N GLN A 36 4.93 -8.75 7.18
CA GLN A 36 5.54 -10.03 7.54
C GLN A 36 5.34 -10.37 9.02
N ARG A 37 5.54 -9.40 9.92
CA ARG A 37 5.33 -9.57 11.36
C ARG A 37 3.88 -9.90 11.69
N LEU A 38 2.92 -9.15 11.15
CA LEU A 38 1.50 -9.38 11.41
C LEU A 38 1.02 -10.72 10.85
N ARG A 39 1.52 -11.15 9.68
CA ARG A 39 1.28 -12.49 9.13
C ARG A 39 1.83 -13.59 10.03
N HIS A 40 3.07 -13.46 10.50
CA HIS A 40 3.69 -14.43 11.39
C HIS A 40 2.92 -14.60 12.71
N LEU A 41 2.36 -13.50 13.23
CA LEU A 41 1.52 -13.50 14.43
C LEU A 41 0.07 -13.97 14.19
N GLY A 42 -0.30 -14.29 12.94
CA GLY A 42 -1.68 -14.68 12.60
C GLY A 42 -2.70 -13.57 12.77
N LEU A 43 -2.28 -12.30 12.69
CA LEU A 43 -3.14 -11.13 12.92
C LEU A 43 -3.81 -10.61 11.64
N LEU A 44 -3.43 -11.14 10.48
CA LEU A 44 -4.04 -10.83 9.18
C LEU A 44 -5.00 -11.94 8.76
N HIS A 45 -6.03 -11.58 8.01
CA HIS A 45 -6.95 -12.51 7.36
C HIS A 45 -6.33 -13.19 6.13
N ALA A 46 -5.35 -12.54 5.49
CA ALA A 46 -4.59 -13.11 4.38
C ALA A 46 -4.00 -14.49 4.77
N PRO A 47 -4.26 -15.54 3.99
CA PRO A 47 -3.77 -16.87 4.32
C PRO A 47 -2.24 -16.96 4.13
N PRO A 48 -1.54 -17.89 4.82
CA PRO A 48 -0.07 -17.99 4.77
C PRO A 48 0.52 -18.09 3.36
N GLN A 49 -0.20 -18.74 2.44
CA GLN A 49 0.18 -18.94 1.04
C GLN A 49 -0.17 -17.78 0.11
N ALA A 50 -0.95 -16.79 0.56
CA ALA A 50 -1.25 -15.62 -0.27
C ALA A 50 0.02 -14.79 -0.49
N PRO A 51 0.21 -14.20 -1.68
CA PRO A 51 1.31 -13.27 -1.90
C PRO A 51 1.21 -12.08 -0.94
N PRO A 52 2.34 -11.46 -0.56
CA PRO A 52 2.32 -10.21 0.21
C PRO A 52 1.67 -9.09 -0.58
N PHE A 53 1.02 -8.17 0.12
CA PHE A 53 0.48 -6.94 -0.46
C PHE A 53 1.62 -6.01 -0.91
N PHE A 54 2.65 -5.87 -0.07
CA PHE A 54 3.85 -5.08 -0.37
C PHE A 54 4.91 -5.97 -1.00
N ARG A 55 5.09 -5.86 -2.32
CA ARG A 55 5.95 -6.74 -3.09
C ARG A 55 7.38 -6.20 -3.20
N PRO A 56 8.40 -7.05 -3.05
CA PRO A 56 9.77 -6.64 -3.29
C PRO A 56 9.99 -6.31 -4.78
N GLY A 57 10.76 -5.25 -5.04
CA GLY A 57 11.07 -4.77 -6.38
C GLY A 57 10.46 -3.39 -6.67
N PRO A 58 10.97 -2.69 -7.70
CA PRO A 58 10.42 -1.41 -8.12
C PRO A 58 9.04 -1.60 -8.73
N ALA A 59 8.25 -0.53 -8.74
CA ALA A 59 7.01 -0.49 -9.52
C ALA A 59 7.28 -0.78 -11.00
N PRO A 60 6.37 -1.50 -11.70
CA PRO A 60 6.52 -1.81 -13.13
C PRO A 60 6.63 -0.57 -14.05
N GLY A 61 6.17 0.59 -13.58
CA GLY A 61 6.26 1.86 -14.29
C GLY A 61 5.82 3.02 -13.38
N PRO A 62 6.02 4.27 -13.85
CA PRO A 62 5.50 5.44 -13.16
C PRO A 62 3.97 5.45 -13.21
N VAL A 63 3.37 6.07 -12.20
CA VAL A 63 1.93 6.36 -12.15
C VAL A 63 1.79 7.83 -11.82
N GLU A 64 1.06 8.57 -12.65
CA GLU A 64 0.70 9.96 -12.34
C GLU A 64 -0.53 9.98 -11.45
N ASP A 65 -0.47 10.78 -10.39
CA ASP A 65 -1.52 10.90 -9.37
C ASP A 65 -1.29 12.20 -8.58
N ASP A 66 -2.10 12.47 -7.56
CA ASP A 66 -2.11 13.70 -6.76
C ASP A 66 -0.77 14.01 -6.08
N HIS A 67 0.14 13.03 -5.97
CA HIS A 67 1.47 13.25 -5.42
C HIS A 67 2.40 14.06 -6.34
N VAL A 68 2.11 14.16 -7.64
CA VAL A 68 3.03 14.76 -8.63
C VAL A 68 3.45 16.20 -8.27
N PRO A 69 2.54 17.13 -7.91
CA PRO A 69 2.93 18.48 -7.53
C PRO A 69 3.78 18.56 -6.25
N PHE A 70 3.59 17.61 -5.32
CA PHE A 70 4.36 17.53 -4.08
C PHE A 70 5.77 17.00 -4.33
N LEU A 71 5.87 15.94 -5.14
CA LEU A 71 7.14 15.35 -5.56
C LEU A 71 8.02 16.37 -6.30
N GLN A 72 7.43 17.15 -7.21
CA GLN A 72 8.10 18.25 -7.93
C GLN A 72 8.66 19.34 -7.00
N ARG A 73 8.13 19.47 -5.78
CA ARG A 73 8.56 20.42 -4.75
C ARG A 73 9.44 19.78 -3.67
N GLY A 74 9.89 18.54 -3.88
CA GLY A 74 10.84 17.83 -3.02
C GLY A 74 10.20 17.16 -1.79
N VAL A 75 8.87 17.04 -1.72
CA VAL A 75 8.21 16.29 -0.66
C VAL A 75 8.46 14.79 -0.88
N PRO A 76 8.98 14.04 0.09
CA PRO A 76 9.10 12.59 -0.01
C PRO A 76 7.70 11.96 -0.09
N VAL A 77 7.50 11.07 -1.07
CA VAL A 77 6.21 10.41 -1.33
C VAL A 77 6.33 8.91 -1.12
N LEU A 78 5.38 8.32 -0.41
CA LEU A 78 5.11 6.90 -0.37
C LEU A 78 3.74 6.66 -1.03
N HIS A 79 3.75 6.25 -2.30
CA HIS A 79 2.54 6.04 -3.10
C HIS A 79 2.08 4.59 -2.97
N LEU A 80 0.95 4.39 -2.29
CA LEU A 80 0.36 3.09 -1.99
C LEU A 80 -0.79 2.84 -2.95
N ILE A 81 -0.43 2.44 -4.17
CA ILE A 81 -1.35 2.10 -5.26
C ILE A 81 -0.99 0.70 -5.80
N PRO A 82 -1.96 -0.19 -6.05
CA PRO A 82 -1.69 -1.49 -6.66
C PRO A 82 -1.25 -1.35 -8.12
N THR A 83 -0.32 -2.20 -8.58
CA THR A 83 -0.01 -2.37 -10.01
C THR A 83 0.02 -3.88 -10.34
N PRO A 84 -0.86 -4.37 -11.25
CA PRO A 84 -1.84 -3.62 -12.04
C PRO A 84 -2.97 -3.01 -11.20
N PHE A 85 -3.67 -2.01 -11.74
CA PHE A 85 -4.86 -1.42 -11.14
C PHE A 85 -5.98 -2.48 -10.99
N PRO A 86 -6.93 -2.28 -10.05
CA PRO A 86 -8.08 -3.17 -9.93
C PRO A 86 -8.83 -3.27 -11.26
N ARG A 87 -9.29 -4.48 -11.62
CA ARG A 87 -10.00 -4.70 -12.89
C ARG A 87 -11.29 -3.88 -13.03
N VAL A 88 -11.84 -3.42 -11.92
CA VAL A 88 -13.07 -2.61 -11.86
C VAL A 88 -12.80 -1.11 -11.97
N TRP A 89 -11.54 -0.67 -11.94
CA TRP A 89 -11.18 0.75 -12.03
C TRP A 89 -11.78 1.41 -13.27
N HIS A 90 -12.41 2.58 -13.07
CA HIS A 90 -13.13 3.33 -14.11
C HIS A 90 -14.23 2.53 -14.82
N THR A 91 -14.84 1.56 -14.12
CA THR A 91 -16.03 0.85 -14.58
C THR A 91 -17.19 1.05 -13.60
N PRO A 92 -18.45 0.88 -14.03
CA PRO A 92 -19.58 0.82 -13.11
C PRO A 92 -19.51 -0.32 -12.08
N GLY A 93 -18.55 -1.24 -12.22
CA GLY A 93 -18.28 -2.30 -11.26
C GLY A 93 -17.43 -1.85 -10.06
N ASP A 94 -16.92 -0.62 -10.03
CA ASP A 94 -16.24 -0.08 -8.85
C ASP A 94 -17.28 0.35 -7.80
N ILE A 95 -17.82 -0.66 -7.12
CA ILE A 95 -18.91 -0.54 -6.14
C ILE A 95 -18.60 -1.35 -4.89
N GLU A 96 -19.31 -1.05 -3.80
CA GLU A 96 -19.15 -1.70 -2.50
C GLU A 96 -19.17 -3.24 -2.57
N ALA A 97 -20.03 -3.81 -3.41
CA ALA A 97 -20.15 -5.27 -3.57
C ALA A 97 -18.88 -5.96 -4.09
N ASN A 98 -17.95 -5.21 -4.72
CA ASN A 98 -16.69 -5.72 -5.24
C ASN A 98 -15.49 -5.39 -4.35
N LEU A 99 -15.70 -4.76 -3.19
CA LEU A 99 -14.67 -4.64 -2.16
C LEU A 99 -14.38 -6.00 -1.52
N ASP A 100 -13.15 -6.17 -1.06
CA ASP A 100 -12.75 -7.27 -0.19
C ASP A 100 -12.54 -6.73 1.24
N PRO A 101 -13.53 -6.91 2.15
CA PRO A 101 -13.45 -6.40 3.51
C PRO A 101 -12.26 -6.94 4.30
N LYS A 102 -11.80 -8.17 4.02
CA LYS A 102 -10.66 -8.77 4.71
C LYS A 102 -9.36 -8.09 4.30
N THR A 103 -9.19 -7.87 2.99
CA THR A 103 -8.04 -7.13 2.46
C THR A 103 -8.01 -5.69 3.01
N VAL A 104 -9.16 -5.00 3.04
CA VAL A 104 -9.28 -3.64 3.63
C VAL A 104 -8.86 -3.64 5.10
N GLN A 105 -9.35 -4.58 5.90
CA GLN A 105 -9.01 -4.67 7.32
C GLN A 105 -7.51 -4.97 7.54
N ASP A 106 -6.92 -5.83 6.73
CA ASP A 106 -5.50 -6.17 6.84
C ASP A 106 -4.59 -4.98 6.48
N LEU A 107 -4.90 -4.27 5.38
CA LEU A 107 -4.19 -3.04 5.02
C LEU A 107 -4.33 -1.96 6.10
N ALA A 108 -5.53 -1.79 6.67
CA ALA A 108 -5.74 -0.85 7.75
C ALA A 108 -4.88 -1.17 8.98
N LYS A 109 -4.78 -2.44 9.39
CA LYS A 109 -3.89 -2.86 10.49
C LYS A 109 -2.42 -2.52 10.20
N ILE A 110 -1.95 -2.83 8.99
CA ILE A 110 -0.57 -2.54 8.59
C ILE A 110 -0.30 -1.03 8.64
N LEU A 111 -1.21 -0.21 8.13
CA LEU A 111 -1.10 1.24 8.12
C LEU A 111 -1.16 1.84 9.53
N VAL A 112 -2.01 1.33 10.42
CA VAL A 112 -2.07 1.77 11.82
C VAL A 112 -0.73 1.50 12.51
N VAL A 113 -0.16 0.31 12.34
CA VAL A 113 1.16 -0.01 12.90
C VAL A 113 2.24 0.89 12.28
N PHE A 114 2.19 1.13 10.96
CA PHE A 114 3.14 2.02 10.29
C PHE A 114 3.08 3.45 10.85
N VAL A 115 1.89 4.01 11.04
CA VAL A 115 1.71 5.35 11.62
C VAL A 115 2.21 5.38 13.07
N ALA A 116 1.92 4.35 13.87
CA ALA A 116 2.43 4.24 15.23
C ALA A 116 3.97 4.19 15.27
N GLU A 117 4.60 3.38 14.42
CA GLU A 117 6.07 3.32 14.30
C GLU A 117 6.66 4.65 13.80
N PHE A 118 6.04 5.29 12.81
CA PHE A 118 6.49 6.56 12.24
C PHE A 118 6.44 7.69 13.26
N LEU A 119 5.39 7.73 14.09
CA LEU A 119 5.16 8.73 15.12
C LEU A 119 5.82 8.38 16.47
N GLN A 120 6.41 7.19 16.60
CA GLN A 120 7.01 6.68 17.83
C GLN A 120 6.01 6.62 19.01
N LEU A 121 4.81 6.11 18.73
CA LEU A 121 3.73 5.90 19.72
C LEU A 121 3.84 4.58 20.47
#